data_AF-A0A0V0GX59-F1
#
_entry.id   AF-A0A0V0GX59-F1
#
_cell.length_a   1.000
_cell.length_b   1.000
_cell.length_c   1.000
_cell.angle_alpha   90.00
_cell.angle_beta   90.00
_cell.angle_gamma   90.00
#
_symmetry.space_group_name_H-M   'P 1'
#
loop_
_entity.id
_entity.type
_entity.pdbx_description
1 polymer ?
#
loop_
_entity_poly.entity_id
_entity_poly.type
_entity_poly.pdbx_seq_one_letter_code
_entity_poly.pdbx_strand_id
1 'polypeptide(L)'
;MHSLQNILLSELLRKKDNYVNNKEDGKHMIARRLRFKKVLVVLDDIDHKDHLDYLAGDLGWFGNGSRIIATTRDKQIMGKDNVVYEVTTLVDHEAIQLFNQYAFRGKVLGEFFVKLALEVVIHAKGLPLVLKVLGSFLHKKDMIVWRTVVNQIKRNTNSYFVENLKISY
;
A
#
# COMPACT_ATOMS: atom_id res chain seq x y z
N MET A 1 -15.56 11.81 7.57
CA MET A 1 -16.38 11.70 6.34
C MET A 1 -16.65 13.04 5.67
N HIS A 2 -17.42 13.95 6.29
CA HIS A 2 -17.77 15.26 5.72
C HIS A 2 -16.57 16.03 5.16
N SER A 3 -15.46 16.06 5.91
CA SER A 3 -14.21 16.69 5.48
C SER A 3 -13.65 16.08 4.20
N LEU A 4 -13.63 14.74 4.10
CA LEU A 4 -13.16 14.02 2.91
C LEU A 4 -14.00 14.31 1.67
N GLN A 5 -15.34 14.37 1.81
CA GLN A 5 -16.23 14.70 0.69
C GLN A 5 -16.00 16.13 0.19
N ASN A 6 -15.79 17.09 1.11
CA ASN A 6 -15.44 18.47 0.76
C ASN A 6 -14.07 18.57 0.06
N ILE A 7 -13.06 17.83 0.54
CA ILE A 7 -11.75 17.74 -0.10
C ILE A 7 -11.90 17.17 -1.51
N LEU A 8 -12.56 16.03 -1.66
CA LEU A 8 -12.78 15.37 -2.95
C LEU A 8 -13.46 16.32 -3.96
N LEU A 9 -14.54 16.97 -3.56
CA LEU A 9 -15.25 17.93 -4.40
C LEU A 9 -14.39 19.14 -4.73
N SER A 10 -13.66 19.70 -3.77
CA SER A 10 -12.81 20.87 -4.00
C SER A 10 -11.69 20.59 -4.99
N GLU A 11 -11.03 19.44 -4.85
CA GLU A 11 -9.94 19.01 -5.73
C GLU A 11 -10.45 18.71 -7.14
N LEU A 12 -11.53 17.93 -7.27
CA LEU A 12 -12.06 17.53 -8.58
C LEU A 12 -12.77 18.67 -9.33
N LEU A 13 -13.38 19.61 -8.61
CA LEU A 13 -14.00 20.80 -9.20
C LEU A 13 -13.04 21.98 -9.34
N ARG A 14 -11.82 21.87 -8.79
CA ARG A 14 -10.79 22.94 -8.78
C ARG A 14 -11.29 24.25 -8.20
N LYS A 15 -12.18 24.18 -7.21
CA LYS A 15 -12.74 25.33 -6.51
C LYS A 15 -12.90 24.98 -5.04
N LYS A 16 -12.23 25.73 -4.17
CA LYS A 16 -12.42 25.62 -2.71
C LYS A 16 -13.80 26.20 -2.36
N ASP A 17 -14.63 25.37 -1.75
CA ASP A 17 -15.96 25.72 -1.29
C ASP A 17 -16.34 24.78 -0.15
N ASN A 18 -17.34 25.16 0.64
CA ASN A 18 -17.96 24.24 1.59
C ASN A 18 -19.19 23.61 0.94
N TYR A 19 -18.95 22.62 0.08
CA TYR A 19 -19.98 21.96 -0.71
C TYR A 19 -20.95 21.12 0.11
N VAL A 20 -20.51 20.65 1.28
CA VAL A 20 -21.19 19.60 2.03
C VAL A 20 -21.53 20.09 3.43
N ASN A 21 -22.78 19.88 3.87
CA ASN A 21 -23.22 20.18 5.24
C ASN A 21 -23.12 18.98 6.18
N ASN A 22 -23.39 17.78 5.67
CA ASN A 22 -23.27 16.51 6.40
C ASN A 22 -22.99 15.35 5.41
N LYS A 23 -22.70 14.15 5.93
CA LYS A 23 -22.27 13.02 5.07
C LYS A 23 -23.29 12.60 4.01
N GLU A 24 -24.58 12.68 4.31
CA GLU A 24 -25.65 12.33 3.37
C GLU A 24 -25.78 13.37 2.26
N ASP A 25 -25.76 14.65 2.62
CA ASP A 25 -25.73 15.75 1.64
C ASP A 25 -24.51 15.64 0.71
N GLY A 26 -23.35 15.29 1.27
CA GLY A 26 -22.11 15.13 0.50
C GLY A 26 -22.19 14.05 -0.56
N LYS A 27 -22.84 12.93 -0.24
CA LYS A 27 -23.12 11.83 -1.18
C LYS A 27 -23.90 12.34 -2.40
N HIS A 28 -24.99 13.07 -2.16
CA HIS A 28 -25.81 13.64 -3.23
C HIS A 28 -25.07 14.72 -4.02
N MET A 29 -24.23 15.52 -3.34
CA MET A 29 -23.43 16.55 -3.98
C MET A 29 -22.37 15.97 -4.92
N ILE A 30 -21.67 14.92 -4.50
CA ILE A 30 -20.74 14.14 -5.33
C ILE A 30 -21.46 13.64 -6.58
N ALA A 31 -22.57 12.91 -6.39
CA ALA A 31 -23.37 12.38 -7.49
C ALA A 31 -23.81 13.47 -8.47
N ARG A 32 -24.31 14.61 -7.96
CA ARG A 32 -24.81 15.71 -8.80
C ARG A 32 -23.69 16.43 -9.55
N ARG A 33 -22.56 16.70 -8.91
CA ARG A 33 -21.50 17.54 -9.46
C ARG A 33 -20.53 16.78 -10.35
N LEU A 34 -20.37 15.48 -10.12
CA LEU A 34 -19.38 14.66 -10.82
C LEU A 34 -19.99 13.74 -11.89
N ARG A 35 -21.33 13.63 -11.99
CA ARG A 35 -22.05 12.73 -12.92
C ARG A 35 -21.55 12.71 -14.35
N PHE A 36 -21.08 13.85 -14.84
CA PHE A 36 -20.64 14.02 -16.24
C PHE A 36 -19.15 14.36 -16.34
N LYS A 37 -18.41 14.22 -15.25
CA LYS A 37 -16.97 14.49 -15.20
C LYS A 37 -16.21 13.18 -15.21
N LYS A 38 -15.30 13.04 -16.16
CA LYS A 38 -14.32 11.97 -16.17
C LYS A 38 -13.26 12.26 -15.10
N VAL A 39 -13.17 11.40 -14.09
CA VAL A 39 -12.26 11.57 -12.96
C VAL A 39 -11.43 10.31 -12.70
N LEU A 40 -10.26 10.50 -12.08
CA LEU A 40 -9.48 9.43 -11.46
C LEU A 40 -9.43 9.74 -9.97
N VAL A 41 -9.97 8.84 -9.15
CA VAL A 41 -9.97 8.97 -7.69
C VAL A 41 -9.23 7.78 -7.10
N VAL A 42 -8.28 8.06 -6.20
CA VAL A 42 -7.58 7.05 -5.42
C VAL A 42 -7.93 7.26 -3.96
N LEU A 43 -8.59 6.28 -3.35
CA LEU A 43 -8.95 6.25 -1.95
C LEU A 43 -8.00 5.31 -1.23
N ASP A 44 -6.99 5.87 -0.59
CA ASP A 44 -5.95 5.09 0.06
C ASP A 44 -6.34 4.70 1.49
N ASP A 45 -5.97 3.48 1.90
CA ASP A 45 -6.12 2.93 3.26
C ASP A 45 -7.55 3.00 3.81
N ILE A 46 -8.52 2.50 3.03
CA ILE A 46 -9.89 2.38 3.51
C ILE A 46 -9.98 1.27 4.57
N ASP A 47 -10.37 1.65 5.79
CA ASP A 47 -10.55 0.77 6.94
C ASP A 47 -12.03 0.62 7.39
N HIS A 48 -12.94 1.40 6.81
CA HIS A 48 -14.36 1.36 7.13
C HIS A 48 -15.23 1.48 5.88
N LYS A 49 -16.30 0.68 5.81
CA LYS A 49 -17.20 0.61 4.65
C LYS A 49 -17.84 1.95 4.29
N ASP A 50 -18.20 2.75 5.29
CA ASP A 50 -18.68 4.13 5.10
C ASP A 50 -17.79 4.95 4.14
N HIS A 51 -16.47 4.77 4.10
CA HIS A 51 -15.62 5.53 3.16
C HIS A 51 -16.01 5.26 1.71
N LEU A 52 -16.22 4.00 1.33
CA LEU A 52 -16.71 3.67 -0.01
C LEU A 52 -18.15 4.15 -0.20
N ASP A 53 -19.05 3.83 0.74
CA ASP A 53 -20.49 4.13 0.60
C ASP A 53 -20.78 5.62 0.44
N TYR A 54 -19.97 6.50 1.04
CA TYR A 54 -20.17 7.95 1.02
C TYR A 54 -19.27 8.71 0.04
N LEU A 55 -18.17 8.13 -0.45
CA LEU A 55 -17.27 8.77 -1.42
C LEU A 55 -17.47 8.23 -2.85
N ALA A 56 -17.82 6.95 -2.99
CA ALA A 56 -17.88 6.27 -4.28
C ALA A 56 -18.86 5.07 -4.29
N GLY A 57 -19.98 5.17 -3.58
CA GLY A 57 -20.93 4.05 -3.39
C GLY A 57 -21.69 3.63 -4.66
N ASP A 58 -21.67 4.45 -5.71
CA ASP A 58 -22.27 4.15 -7.01
C ASP A 58 -21.43 4.79 -8.12
N LEU A 59 -21.07 3.99 -9.13
CA LEU A 59 -20.30 4.44 -10.28
C LEU A 59 -21.06 5.46 -11.15
N GLY A 60 -22.40 5.46 -11.10
CA GLY A 60 -23.26 6.44 -11.77
C GLY A 60 -23.11 7.87 -11.25
N TRP A 61 -22.39 8.07 -10.13
CA TRP A 61 -22.03 9.40 -9.63
C TRP A 61 -20.94 10.07 -10.45
N PHE A 62 -20.26 9.34 -11.33
CA PHE A 62 -19.11 9.81 -12.09
C PHE A 62 -19.36 9.69 -13.59
N GLY A 63 -18.69 10.54 -14.37
CA GLY A 63 -18.81 10.51 -15.83
C GLY A 63 -18.17 9.28 -16.45
N ASN A 64 -18.64 8.91 -17.65
CA ASN A 64 -18.09 7.80 -18.41
C ASN A 64 -16.56 7.89 -18.57
N GLY A 65 -15.89 6.75 -18.42
CA GLY A 65 -14.43 6.65 -18.47
C GLY A 65 -13.72 7.04 -17.16
N SER A 66 -14.46 7.35 -16.10
CA SER A 66 -13.89 7.53 -14.76
C SER A 66 -13.34 6.23 -14.20
N ARG A 67 -12.37 6.34 -13.28
CA ARG A 67 -11.82 5.22 -12.53
C ARG A 67 -11.71 5.59 -11.05
N ILE A 68 -12.18 4.71 -10.20
CA ILE A 68 -12.06 4.83 -8.75
C ILE A 68 -11.26 3.62 -8.29
N ILE A 69 -10.14 3.87 -7.63
CA ILE A 69 -9.26 2.84 -7.09
C ILE A 69 -9.28 3.03 -5.58
N ALA A 70 -9.55 1.96 -4.84
CA ALA A 70 -9.49 1.97 -3.40
C ALA A 70 -8.50 0.90 -2.93
N THR A 71 -7.63 1.25 -1.99
CA THR A 71 -6.75 0.29 -1.32
C THR A 71 -7.32 0.01 0.07
N THR A 72 -7.22 -1.24 0.51
CA THR A 72 -7.66 -1.66 1.84
C THR A 72 -6.89 -2.91 2.25
N ARG A 73 -6.76 -3.09 3.56
CA ARG A 73 -6.25 -4.33 4.16
C ARG A 73 -7.37 -5.34 4.44
N ASP A 74 -8.62 -4.90 4.43
CA ASP A 74 -9.78 -5.74 4.69
C ASP A 74 -10.67 -5.88 3.46
N LYS A 75 -10.56 -7.03 2.81
CA LYS A 75 -11.38 -7.38 1.65
C LYS A 75 -12.89 -7.39 1.94
N GLN A 76 -13.31 -7.53 3.21
CA GLN A 76 -14.74 -7.50 3.59
C GLN A 76 -15.38 -6.13 3.39
N ILE A 77 -14.58 -5.06 3.32
CA ILE A 77 -15.06 -3.71 3.03
C ILE A 77 -15.55 -3.59 1.57
N MET A 78 -15.00 -4.38 0.67
CA MET A 78 -15.36 -4.34 -0.75
C MET A 78 -16.72 -5.02 -0.99
N GLY A 79 -17.59 -4.34 -1.72
CA GLY A 79 -18.88 -4.89 -2.14
C GLY A 79 -18.71 -6.02 -3.18
N LYS A 80 -19.76 -6.85 -3.33
CA LYS A 80 -19.75 -8.00 -4.27
C LYS A 80 -19.51 -7.60 -5.74
N ASP A 81 -19.97 -6.41 -6.12
CA ASP A 81 -19.89 -5.91 -7.49
C ASP A 81 -18.55 -5.19 -7.78
N ASN A 82 -17.69 -5.04 -6.77
CA ASN A 82 -16.38 -4.42 -6.93
C ASN A 82 -15.38 -5.43 -7.52
N VAL A 83 -14.58 -4.98 -8.49
CA VAL A 83 -13.43 -5.75 -8.98
C VAL A 83 -12.30 -5.63 -7.95
N VAL A 84 -11.97 -6.74 -7.29
CA VAL A 84 -10.90 -6.79 -6.27
C VAL A 84 -9.63 -7.36 -6.89
N TYR A 85 -8.51 -6.64 -6.71
CA TYR A 85 -7.17 -7.12 -7.04
C TYR A 85 -6.39 -7.35 -5.75
N GLU A 86 -6.07 -8.61 -5.46
CA GLU A 86 -5.23 -8.96 -4.31
C GLU A 86 -3.76 -8.76 -4.67
N VAL A 87 -3.10 -7.82 -3.99
CA VAL A 87 -1.67 -7.56 -4.17
C VAL A 87 -0.88 -8.69 -3.51
N THR A 88 -0.20 -9.50 -4.31
CA THR A 88 0.65 -10.60 -3.83
C THR A 88 2.03 -10.11 -3.40
N THR A 89 2.72 -10.91 -2.59
CA THR A 89 4.15 -10.70 -2.30
C THR A 89 5.01 -10.84 -3.55
N LEU A 90 6.22 -10.28 -3.51
CA LEU A 90 7.20 -10.44 -4.59
C LEU A 90 7.59 -11.90 -4.76
N VAL A 91 7.81 -12.29 -6.01
CA VAL A 91 8.44 -13.58 -6.33
C VAL A 91 9.94 -13.51 -6.04
N ASP A 92 10.58 -14.67 -5.89
CA ASP A 92 11.97 -14.77 -5.39
C ASP A 92 12.96 -13.89 -6.15
N HIS A 93 12.89 -13.87 -7.49
CA HIS A 93 13.83 -13.08 -8.29
C HIS A 93 13.65 -11.56 -8.06
N GLU A 94 12.42 -11.07 -7.94
CA GLU A 94 12.12 -9.67 -7.64
C GLU A 94 12.52 -9.32 -6.20
N ALA A 95 12.28 -10.22 -5.25
CA ALA A 95 12.66 -10.05 -3.86
C ALA A 95 14.19 -9.93 -3.69
N ILE A 96 14.95 -10.78 -4.39
CA ILE A 96 16.42 -10.72 -4.45
C ILE A 96 16.86 -9.40 -5.06
N GLN A 97 16.28 -9.00 -6.20
CA GLN A 97 16.61 -7.73 -6.86
C GLN A 97 16.36 -6.53 -5.94
N LEU A 98 15.20 -6.47 -5.30
CA LEU A 98 14.84 -5.40 -4.38
C LEU A 98 15.81 -5.34 -3.18
N PHE A 99 16.08 -6.48 -2.54
CA PHE A 99 17.02 -6.51 -1.43
C PHE A 99 18.42 -6.05 -1.85
N ASN A 100 18.93 -6.54 -2.98
CA ASN A 100 20.25 -6.16 -3.51
C ASN A 100 20.33 -4.66 -3.85
N GLN A 101 19.24 -4.07 -4.34
CA GLN A 101 19.16 -2.63 -4.60
C GLN A 101 19.41 -1.81 -3.32
N TYR A 102 18.88 -2.25 -2.17
CA TYR A 102 19.03 -1.54 -0.90
C TYR A 102 20.33 -1.92 -0.15
N ALA A 103 20.66 -3.21 -0.08
CA ALA A 103 21.84 -3.71 0.62
C ALA A 103 23.15 -3.37 -0.09
N PHE A 104 23.18 -3.51 -1.41
CA PHE A 104 24.41 -3.47 -2.20
C PHE A 104 24.47 -2.32 -3.20
N ARG A 105 23.37 -1.61 -3.43
CA ARG A 105 23.28 -0.51 -4.42
C ARG A 105 23.70 -0.96 -5.82
N GLY A 106 23.36 -2.21 -6.19
CA GLY A 106 23.70 -2.79 -7.49
C GLY A 106 25.15 -3.25 -7.65
N LYS A 107 25.96 -3.26 -6.58
CA LYS A 107 27.34 -3.78 -6.62
C LYS A 107 27.37 -5.30 -6.39
N VAL A 108 28.26 -5.99 -7.10
CA VAL A 108 28.58 -7.40 -6.86
C VAL A 108 29.47 -7.49 -5.62
N LEU A 109 29.15 -8.38 -4.69
CA LEU A 109 29.96 -8.68 -3.50
C LEU A 109 30.38 -10.14 -3.48
N GLY A 110 31.34 -10.48 -2.61
CA GLY A 110 31.86 -11.84 -2.47
C GLY A 110 30.81 -12.86 -2.03
N GLU A 111 31.07 -14.14 -2.34
CA GLU A 111 30.14 -15.26 -2.16
C GLU A 111 29.50 -15.37 -0.77
N PHE A 112 30.22 -14.98 0.29
CA PHE A 112 29.68 -15.02 1.65
C PHE A 112 28.53 -14.03 1.89
N PHE A 113 28.61 -12.82 1.34
CA PHE A 113 27.50 -11.85 1.44
C PHE A 113 26.29 -12.30 0.63
N VAL A 114 26.52 -12.97 -0.50
CA VAL A 114 25.45 -13.57 -1.31
C VAL A 114 24.67 -14.61 -0.51
N LYS A 115 25.37 -15.54 0.17
CA LYS A 115 24.71 -16.55 1.02
C LYS A 115 23.87 -15.92 2.13
N LEU A 116 24.39 -14.90 2.82
CA LEU A 116 23.65 -14.21 3.88
C LEU A 116 22.47 -13.39 3.34
N ALA A 117 22.59 -12.78 2.15
CA ALA A 117 21.50 -12.07 1.50
C ALA A 117 20.33 -13.00 1.16
N LEU A 118 20.61 -14.19 0.63
CA LEU A 118 19.59 -15.18 0.32
C LEU A 118 18.81 -15.59 1.57
N GLU A 119 19.49 -15.80 2.70
CA GLU A 119 18.84 -16.10 3.98
C GLU A 119 17.88 -14.99 4.40
N VAL A 120 18.30 -13.72 4.30
CA VAL A 120 17.42 -12.57 4.60
C VAL A 120 16.20 -12.56 3.68
N VAL A 121 16.38 -12.78 2.38
CA VAL A 121 15.30 -12.76 1.39
C VAL A 121 14.28 -13.86 1.66
N ILE A 122 14.74 -15.08 1.93
CA ILE A 122 13.87 -16.23 2.28
C ILE A 122 13.02 -15.89 3.50
N HIS A 123 13.62 -15.30 4.53
CA HIS A 123 12.88 -14.94 5.75
C HIS A 123 11.95 -13.74 5.58
N ALA A 124 12.23 -12.84 4.63
CA ALA A 124 11.35 -11.72 4.32
C ALA A 124 10.07 -12.13 3.58
N LYS A 125 9.99 -13.37 3.07
CA LYS A 125 8.80 -13.95 2.42
C LYS A 125 8.19 -13.04 1.33
N GLY A 126 9.06 -12.42 0.52
CA GLY A 126 8.65 -11.55 -0.57
C GLY A 126 7.99 -10.23 -0.16
N LEU A 127 7.98 -9.85 1.13
CA LEU A 127 7.39 -8.59 1.59
C LEU A 127 8.30 -7.41 1.24
N PRO A 128 7.90 -6.49 0.35
CA PRO A 128 8.77 -5.41 -0.14
C PRO A 128 9.34 -4.54 0.98
N LEU A 129 8.52 -4.20 1.98
CA LEU A 129 8.93 -3.32 3.07
C LEU A 129 9.99 -3.97 3.96
N VAL A 130 9.85 -5.26 4.27
CA VAL A 130 10.82 -6.02 5.07
C VAL A 130 12.17 -6.06 4.34
N LEU A 131 12.16 -6.39 3.05
CA LEU A 131 13.35 -6.43 2.20
C LEU A 131 14.05 -5.07 2.16
N LYS A 132 13.30 -3.98 1.99
CA LYS A 132 13.82 -2.60 1.97
C LYS A 132 14.45 -2.20 3.30
N VAL A 133 13.77 -2.47 4.41
CA VAL A 133 14.26 -2.11 5.76
C VAL A 133 15.54 -2.88 6.08
N LEU A 134 15.53 -4.21 5.92
CA LEU A 134 16.71 -5.03 6.19
C LEU A 134 17.86 -4.74 5.25
N GLY A 135 17.58 -4.57 3.96
CA GLY A 135 18.61 -4.23 2.97
C GLY A 135 19.25 -2.87 3.30
N SER A 136 18.44 -1.86 3.60
CA SER A 136 18.96 -0.54 3.96
C SER A 136 19.77 -0.56 5.26
N PHE A 137 19.33 -1.33 6.26
CA PHE A 137 20.02 -1.49 7.54
C PHE A 137 21.38 -2.16 7.38
N LEU A 138 21.46 -3.21 6.55
CA LEU A 138 22.65 -4.02 6.33
C LEU A 138 23.67 -3.36 5.38
N HIS A 139 23.29 -2.27 4.71
CA HIS A 139 24.17 -1.53 3.81
C HIS A 139 25.45 -1.07 4.51
N LYS A 140 26.61 -1.39 3.92
CA LYS A 140 27.96 -1.07 4.44
C LYS A 140 28.28 -1.63 5.83
N LYS A 141 27.46 -2.55 6.36
CA LYS A 141 27.77 -3.25 7.61
C LYS A 141 28.77 -4.38 7.38
N ASP A 142 29.58 -4.65 8.40
CA ASP A 142 30.53 -5.76 8.37
C ASP A 142 29.83 -7.13 8.50
N MET A 143 30.61 -8.19 8.28
CA MET A 143 30.11 -9.57 8.31
C MET A 143 29.56 -9.99 9.68
N ILE A 144 30.07 -9.44 10.79
CA ILE A 144 29.62 -9.80 12.14
C ILE A 144 28.19 -9.31 12.35
N VAL A 145 27.91 -8.07 11.92
CA VAL A 145 26.56 -7.51 11.96
C VAL A 145 25.61 -8.31 11.07
N TRP A 146 26.01 -8.63 9.83
CA TRP A 146 25.19 -9.44 8.93
C TRP A 146 24.82 -10.80 9.53
N ARG A 147 25.79 -11.51 10.10
CA ARG A 147 25.55 -12.83 10.73
C ARG A 147 24.64 -12.69 11.95
N THR A 148 24.81 -11.63 12.73
CA THR A 148 23.96 -11.35 13.90
C THR A 148 22.51 -11.15 13.48
N VAL A 149 22.25 -10.32 12.47
CA VAL A 149 20.90 -10.06 11.95
C VAL A 149 20.27 -11.33 11.38
N VAL A 150 20.99 -12.09 10.55
CA VAL A 150 20.47 -13.36 10.01
C VAL A 150 20.12 -14.34 11.13
N ASN A 151 20.98 -14.47 12.14
CA ASN A 151 20.71 -15.32 13.30
C ASN A 151 19.50 -14.84 14.11
N GLN A 152 19.33 -13.52 14.26
CA GLN A 152 18.17 -12.95 14.93
C GLN A 152 16.89 -13.23 14.15
N ILE A 153 16.88 -13.06 12.83
CA ILE A 153 15.72 -13.34 11.97
C ILE A 153 15.38 -14.85 12.00
N LYS A 154 16.40 -15.73 12.02
CA LYS A 154 16.22 -17.19 12.15
C LYS A 154 15.61 -17.59 13.49
N ARG A 155 16.05 -16.96 14.59
CA ARG A 155 15.58 -17.25 15.96
C ARG A 155 14.22 -16.63 16.24
N ASN A 156 14.01 -15.41 15.74
CA ASN A 156 12.75 -14.70 15.82
C ASN A 156 11.85 -15.16 14.66
N THR A 157 11.46 -16.44 14.66
CA THR A 157 10.26 -16.89 13.95
C THR A 157 8.99 -16.25 14.50
N ASN A 158 9.08 -15.50 15.61
CA ASN A 158 8.03 -14.61 16.07
C ASN A 158 7.79 -13.53 15.02
N SER A 159 6.67 -13.75 14.37
CA SER A 159 5.97 -12.93 13.41
C SER A 159 5.95 -11.43 13.73
N TYR A 160 6.17 -10.96 14.96
CA TYR A 160 6.10 -9.55 15.37
C TYR A 160 6.80 -8.55 14.43
N PHE A 161 8.04 -8.81 13.95
CA PHE A 161 8.72 -7.88 13.04
C PHE A 161 8.08 -7.88 11.64
N VAL A 162 7.65 -9.05 11.16
CA VAL A 162 7.00 -9.24 9.86
C VAL A 162 5.53 -8.81 9.89
N GLU A 163 4.84 -9.00 11.01
CA GLU A 163 3.44 -8.63 11.28
C GLU A 163 3.29 -7.15 11.51
N ASN A 164 4.18 -6.50 12.26
CA ASN A 164 4.16 -5.05 12.39
C ASN A 164 4.44 -4.35 11.05
N LEU A 165 5.28 -4.96 10.21
CA LEU A 165 5.52 -4.46 8.85
C LEU A 165 4.37 -4.79 7.89
N LYS A 166 3.56 -5.85 8.14
CA LYS A 166 2.26 -6.05 7.47
C LYS A 166 1.22 -5.01 7.92
N ILE A 167 1.22 -4.63 9.20
CA ILE A 167 0.36 -3.54 9.74
C ILE A 167 0.81 -2.16 9.21
N SER A 168 2.00 -2.05 8.61
CA SER A 168 2.49 -0.82 7.99
C SER A 168 2.18 -0.73 6.49
N TYR A 169 1.54 -1.75 5.90
CA TYR A 169 1.19 -1.84 4.48
C TYR A 169 -0.28 -1.61 4.26
#